data_AF-A0A538PXM7-F1
#
_entry.id   AF-A0A538PXM7-F1
#
_cell.length_a   1.000
_cell.length_b   1.000
_cell.length_c   1.000
_cell.angle_alpha   90.00
_cell.angle_beta   90.00
_cell.angle_gamma   90.00
#
_symmetry.space_group_name_H-M   'P 1'
#
loop_
_entity.id
_entity.type
_entity.pdbx_description
1 polymer ?
#
loop_
_entity_poly.entity_id
_entity_poly.type
_entity_poly.pdbx_seq_one_letter_code
_entity_poly.pdbx_strand_id
1 'polypeptide(L)'
;MSFLIDTNVISELRKGARANAGVRSWFASVDDGALHISVLVIGELRQGIEGLRRRDPTAAAQLDRWLHELVRGYAARVLPVDAAVADRWGHLNVPDRLSAVDGLLAATAERLSAGQPG
;
A
#
# COMPACT_ATOMS: atom_id res chain seq x y z
N MET A 1 -6.10 -9.80 13.47
CA MET A 1 -6.27 -9.75 12.00
C MET A 1 -5.48 -8.57 11.48
N SER A 2 -4.57 -8.79 10.52
CA SER A 2 -3.75 -7.73 9.92
C SER A 2 -4.26 -7.37 8.53
N PHE A 3 -4.00 -6.14 8.09
CA PHE A 3 -4.48 -5.60 6.81
C PHE A 3 -3.32 -5.09 5.98
N LEU A 4 -3.32 -5.42 4.69
CA LEU A 4 -2.47 -4.78 3.69
C LEU A 4 -3.22 -3.60 3.08
N ILE A 5 -2.68 -2.39 3.23
CA ILE A 5 -3.29 -1.16 2.75
C ILE A 5 -2.78 -0.86 1.36
N ASP A 6 -3.73 -0.71 0.44
CA ASP A 6 -3.50 -0.37 -0.95
C ASP A 6 -3.33 1.15 -1.16
N THR A 7 -2.76 1.54 -2.29
CA THR A 7 -2.46 2.92 -2.69
C THR A 7 -3.72 3.79 -2.70
N ASN A 8 -4.87 3.24 -3.09
CA ASN A 8 -6.14 3.96 -3.12
C ASN A 8 -6.57 4.44 -1.71
N VAL A 9 -6.47 3.58 -0.69
CA VAL A 9 -6.82 3.88 0.70
C VAL A 9 -5.84 4.88 1.28
N ILE A 10 -4.53 4.68 1.08
CA ILE A 10 -3.51 5.64 1.52
C ILE A 10 -3.74 7.03 0.88
N SER A 11 -4.04 7.06 -0.42
CA SER A 11 -4.33 8.30 -1.15
C SER A 11 -5.62 8.98 -0.67
N GLU A 12 -6.63 8.18 -0.31
CA GLU A 12 -7.89 8.68 0.25
C GLU A 12 -7.66 9.29 1.64
N LEU A 13 -6.97 8.58 2.54
CA LEU A 13 -6.67 9.05 3.90
C LEU A 13 -5.88 10.36 3.92
N ARG A 14 -4.98 10.58 2.95
CA ARG A 14 -4.25 11.84 2.81
C ARG A 14 -5.18 13.05 2.62
N LYS A 15 -6.40 12.88 2.13
CA LYS A 15 -7.39 13.97 1.99
C LYS A 15 -7.88 14.51 3.33
N GLY A 16 -7.56 13.83 4.44
CA GLY A 16 -7.88 14.26 5.81
C GLY A 16 -9.38 14.36 6.03
N ALA A 17 -9.87 15.51 6.47
CA ALA A 17 -11.31 15.72 6.71
C ALA A 17 -12.19 15.50 5.47
N ARG A 18 -11.62 15.64 4.26
CA ARG A 18 -12.31 15.43 2.98
C ARG A 18 -12.30 13.98 2.50
N ALA A 19 -11.61 13.07 3.20
CA ALA A 19 -11.58 11.67 2.85
C ALA A 19 -12.96 11.03 3.08
N ASN A 20 -13.26 9.96 2.34
CA ASN A 20 -14.47 9.17 2.54
C ASN A 20 -14.66 8.79 4.02
N ALA A 21 -15.84 9.07 4.57
CA ALA A 21 -16.13 8.86 5.99
C ALA A 21 -16.03 7.39 6.41
N GLY A 22 -16.40 6.45 5.53
CA GLY A 22 -16.28 5.02 5.79
C GLY A 22 -14.82 4.58 5.89
N VAL A 23 -13.97 5.04 4.97
CA VAL A 23 -12.51 4.76 5.00
C VAL A 23 -11.88 5.31 6.28
N ARG A 24 -12.23 6.55 6.66
CA ARG A 24 -11.74 7.16 7.91
C ARG A 24 -12.19 6.39 9.15
N SER A 25 -13.47 6.01 9.20
CA SER A 25 -14.06 5.27 10.32
C SER A 25 -13.40 3.90 10.49
N TRP A 26 -13.25 3.16 9.39
CA TRP A 26 -12.57 1.88 9.39
C TRP A 26 -11.11 2.01 9.83
N PHE A 27 -10.36 2.97 9.25
CA PHE A 27 -8.96 3.18 9.62
C PHE A 27 -8.80 3.52 11.10
N ALA A 28 -9.70 4.32 11.67
CA ALA A 28 -9.71 4.65 13.09
C ALA A 28 -10.12 3.48 14.00
N SER A 29 -10.80 2.46 13.47
CA SER A 29 -11.21 1.27 14.24
C SER A 29 -10.17 0.16 14.28
N VAL A 30 -9.14 0.22 13.42
CA VAL A 30 -8.09 -0.81 13.33
C VAL A 30 -6.87 -0.36 14.11
N ASP A 31 -6.25 -1.30 14.84
CA ASP A 31 -4.97 -1.04 15.52
C ASP A 31 -3.88 -0.72 14.49
N ASP A 32 -3.12 0.35 14.73
CA ASP A 32 -2.03 0.79 13.85
C ASP A 32 -0.96 -0.28 13.67
N GLY A 33 -0.74 -1.10 14.70
CA GLY A 33 0.17 -2.26 14.65
C GLY A 33 -0.27 -3.35 13.66
N ALA A 34 -1.54 -3.40 13.30
CA ALA A 34 -2.13 -4.37 12.38
C ALA A 34 -2.19 -3.88 10.93
N LEU A 35 -1.79 -2.63 10.65
CA LEU A 35 -1.81 -2.03 9.32
C LEU A 35 -0.42 -2.12 8.66
N HIS A 36 -0.36 -2.70 7.47
CA HIS A 36 0.85 -2.91 6.69
C HIS A 36 0.71 -2.28 5.31
N ILE A 37 1.83 -1.93 4.67
CA ILE A 37 1.85 -1.50 3.25
C ILE A 37 2.81 -2.39 2.46
N SER A 38 2.56 -2.59 1.17
CA SER A 38 3.53 -3.24 0.29
C SER A 38 4.56 -2.23 -0.21
N VAL A 39 5.78 -2.68 -0.51
CA VAL A 39 6.75 -1.90 -1.30
C VAL A 39 6.18 -1.42 -2.64
N LEU A 40 5.18 -2.11 -3.19
CA LEU A 40 4.50 -1.70 -4.42
C LEU A 40 3.72 -0.39 -4.26
N VAL A 41 3.05 -0.19 -3.13
CA VAL A 41 2.34 1.06 -2.81
C VAL A 41 3.30 2.24 -2.78
N ILE A 42 4.51 2.04 -2.23
CA ILE A 42 5.57 3.05 -2.25
C ILE A 42 5.97 3.38 -3.70
N GLY A 43 6.11 2.36 -4.55
CA GLY A 43 6.42 2.51 -5.97
C GLY A 43 5.34 3.30 -6.73
N GLU A 44 4.07 2.98 -6.53
CA GLU A 44 2.95 3.68 -7.18
C GLU A 44 2.87 5.15 -6.75
N LEU A 45 3.02 5.43 -5.45
CA LEU A 45 3.05 6.81 -4.94
C LEU A 45 4.24 7.58 -5.51
N ARG A 46 5.42 6.96 -5.57
CA ARG A 46 6.62 7.55 -6.20
C ARG A 46 6.38 7.88 -7.66
N GLN A 47 5.82 6.95 -8.44
CA GLN A 47 5.48 7.19 -9.84
C GLN A 47 4.51 8.37 -10.01
N GLY A 48 3.49 8.45 -9.15
CA GLY A 48 2.57 9.59 -9.10
C GLY A 48 3.27 10.92 -8.81
N ILE A 49 4.20 10.94 -7.86
CA ILE A 49 5.02 12.11 -7.50
C ILE A 49 5.87 12.56 -8.69
N GLU A 50 6.58 11.65 -9.36
CA GLU A 50 7.41 11.98 -10.53
C GLU A 50 6.54 12.51 -11.69
N GLY A 51 5.36 11.90 -11.89
CA GLY A 51 4.39 12.37 -12.87
C GLY A 51 3.81 13.76 -12.56
N LEU A 52 3.68 14.12 -11.28
CA LEU A 52 3.27 15.45 -10.83
C LEU A 52 4.41 16.46 -10.97
N ARG A 53 5.65 16.08 -10.67
CA ARG A 53 6.83 16.97 -10.69
C ARG A 53 7.03 17.67 -12.03
N ARG A 54 6.68 17.00 -13.14
CA ARG A 54 6.73 17.59 -14.49
C ARG A 54 5.76 18.75 -14.71
N ARG A 55 4.70 18.85 -13.90
CA ARG A 55 3.61 19.83 -14.03
C ARG A 55 3.59 20.84 -12.88
N ASP A 56 3.86 20.37 -11.66
CA ASP A 56 3.90 21.17 -10.44
C ASP A 56 5.01 20.65 -9.52
N PRO A 57 6.24 21.18 -9.65
CA PRO A 57 7.37 20.80 -8.82
C PRO A 57 7.16 21.07 -7.32
N THR A 58 6.41 22.13 -6.99
CA THR A 58 6.16 22.54 -5.60
C THR A 58 5.23 21.54 -4.92
N ALA A 59 4.12 21.18 -5.55
CA ALA A 59 3.21 20.17 -5.02
C ALA A 59 3.88 18.78 -4.97
N ALA A 60 4.71 18.44 -5.96
CA ALA A 60 5.48 17.20 -5.94
C ALA A 60 6.47 17.14 -4.77
N ALA A 61 7.16 18.23 -4.44
CA ALA A 61 8.07 18.29 -3.29
C ALA A 61 7.32 18.12 -1.95
N GLN A 62 6.10 18.66 -1.84
CA GLN A 62 5.25 18.44 -0.66
C GLN A 62 4.83 16.97 -0.54
N LEU A 63 4.41 16.37 -1.66
CA LEU A 63 4.00 14.96 -1.68
C LEU A 63 5.17 14.00 -1.43
N ASP A 64 6.37 14.37 -1.87
CA ASP A 64 7.60 13.63 -1.60
C ASP A 64 7.96 13.59 -0.11
N ARG A 65 7.86 14.73 0.59
CA ARG A 65 8.05 14.76 2.05
C ARG A 65 7.03 13.89 2.78
N TRP A 66 5.77 13.98 2.37
CA TRP A 66 4.71 13.14 2.93
C TRP A 66 4.98 11.64 2.70
N LEU A 67 5.46 11.25 1.52
CA LEU A 67 5.82 9.85 1.25
C LEU A 67 6.97 9.38 2.17
N HIS A 68 7.99 10.21 2.40
CA HIS A 68 9.06 9.88 3.33
C HIS A 68 8.54 9.69 4.78
N GLU A 69 7.64 10.55 5.23
CA GLU A 69 7.00 10.42 6.54
C GLU A 69 6.14 9.16 6.66
N LEU A 70 5.36 8.85 5.62
CA LEU A 70 4.56 7.63 5.53
C LEU A 70 5.46 6.38 5.64
N VAL A 71 6.51 6.29 4.82
CA VAL A 71 7.43 5.14 4.84
C VAL A 71 8.12 5.01 6.18
N ARG A 72 8.51 6.13 6.81
CA ARG A 72 9.09 6.12 8.15
C ARG A 72 8.09 5.61 9.21
N GLY A 73 6.83 6.03 9.14
CA GLY A 73 5.77 5.58 10.04
C GLY A 73 5.48 4.08 9.93
N TYR A 74 5.59 3.53 8.72
CA TYR A 74 5.35 2.12 8.43
C TYR A 74 6.63 1.26 8.41
N ALA A 75 7.80 1.77 8.79
CA ALA A 75 9.09 1.12 8.49
C ALA A 75 9.17 -0.37 8.86
N ALA A 76 8.65 -0.77 10.04
CA ALA A 76 8.62 -2.17 10.49
C ALA A 76 7.49 -3.01 9.86
N ARG A 77 6.60 -2.39 9.09
CA ARG A 77 5.36 -2.93 8.51
C ARG A 77 5.27 -2.72 6.99
N VAL A 78 6.40 -2.40 6.34
CA VAL A 78 6.51 -2.44 4.89
C VAL A 78 6.85 -3.87 4.46
N LEU A 79 5.94 -4.50 3.72
CA LEU A 79 6.13 -5.88 3.26
C LEU A 79 6.83 -5.89 1.89
N PRO A 80 7.91 -6.67 1.74
CA PRO A 80 8.61 -6.82 0.47
C PRO A 80 7.85 -7.71 -0.50
N VAL A 81 8.21 -7.63 -1.79
CA VAL A 81 7.92 -8.67 -2.77
C VAL A 81 9.15 -9.56 -2.85
N ASP A 82 9.10 -10.71 -2.18
CA ASP A 82 10.16 -11.71 -2.19
C ASP A 82 9.82 -12.91 -3.11
N ALA A 83 10.70 -13.92 -3.14
CA ALA A 83 10.49 -15.11 -3.96
C ALA A 83 9.19 -15.85 -3.62
N ALA A 84 8.77 -15.87 -2.36
CA ALA A 84 7.55 -16.54 -1.92
C ALA A 84 6.29 -15.78 -2.33
N VAL A 85 6.34 -14.44 -2.35
CA VAL A 85 5.28 -13.60 -2.93
C VAL A 85 5.20 -13.80 -4.44
N ALA A 86 6.34 -13.80 -5.14
CA ALA A 86 6.39 -13.98 -6.59
C ALA A 86 5.88 -15.35 -7.05
N ASP A 87 6.23 -16.41 -6.33
CA ASP A 87 5.72 -17.77 -6.57
C ASP A 87 4.19 -17.81 -6.40
N ARG A 88 3.68 -17.26 -5.29
CA ARG A 88 2.23 -17.24 -5.04
C ARG A 88 1.48 -16.40 -6.07
N TRP A 89 2.05 -15.27 -6.50
CA TRP A 89 1.51 -14.47 -7.58
C TRP A 89 1.35 -15.28 -8.88
N GLY A 90 2.34 -16.11 -9.23
CA GLY A 90 2.23 -17.00 -10.39
C GLY A 90 1.02 -17.91 -10.31
N HIS A 91 0.74 -18.47 -9.13
CA HIS A 91 -0.44 -19.31 -8.90
C HIS A 91 -1.76 -18.53 -8.95
N LEU A 92 -1.81 -17.30 -8.44
CA LEU A 92 -3.04 -16.48 -8.40
C LEU A 92 -3.49 -15.99 -9.79
N ASN A 93 -2.60 -15.95 -10.77
CA ASN A 93 -2.90 -15.46 -12.12
C ASN A 93 -3.40 -16.54 -13.09
N VAL A 94 -3.85 -17.68 -12.56
CA VAL A 94 -4.40 -18.80 -13.34
C VAL A 94 -5.73 -19.23 -12.74
N PRO A 95 -6.80 -19.39 -13.55
CA PRO A 95 -6.86 -19.15 -15.00
C PRO A 95 -6.98 -17.67 -15.37
N ASP A 96 -7.49 -16.85 -14.45
CA ASP A 96 -7.78 -15.44 -14.69
C ASP A 96 -6.60 -14.56 -14.27
N ARG A 97 -6.12 -13.73 -15.21
CA ARG A 97 -4.98 -12.85 -14.97
C ARG A 97 -5.43 -11.54 -14.33
N LEU A 98 -4.74 -11.17 -13.27
CA LEU A 98 -4.79 -9.82 -12.69
C LEU A 98 -3.73 -8.94 -13.37
N SER A 99 -3.80 -7.63 -13.12
CA SER A 99 -2.63 -6.79 -13.38
C SER A 99 -1.46 -7.27 -12.52
N ALA A 100 -0.22 -7.05 -12.99
CA ALA A 100 0.95 -7.50 -12.25
C ALA A 100 0.98 -6.94 -10.81
N VAL A 101 0.63 -5.65 -10.65
CA VAL A 101 0.60 -4.99 -9.33
C VAL A 101 -0.51 -5.55 -8.46
N ASP A 102 -1.75 -5.64 -8.97
CA ASP A 102 -2.88 -6.15 -8.18
C ASP A 102 -2.64 -7.59 -7.73
N GLY A 103 -2.11 -8.43 -8.62
CA GLY A 103 -1.77 -9.81 -8.28
C GLY A 103 -0.68 -9.89 -7.22
N LEU A 104 0.36 -9.06 -7.31
CA LEU A 104 1.44 -9.07 -6.32
C LEU A 104 0.97 -8.52 -4.97
N LEU A 105 0.08 -7.53 -4.96
CA LEU A 105 -0.59 -7.04 -3.74
C LEU A 105 -1.43 -8.15 -3.09
N ALA A 106 -2.22 -8.88 -3.89
CA ALA A 106 -3.00 -10.01 -3.41
C ALA A 106 -2.11 -11.12 -2.81
N ALA A 107 -1.03 -11.49 -3.52
CA ALA A 107 -0.07 -12.48 -3.03
C ALA A 107 0.62 -12.02 -1.73
N THR A 108 0.95 -10.74 -1.61
CA THR A 108 1.52 -10.14 -0.39
C THR A 108 0.52 -10.23 0.78
N ALA A 109 -0.77 -9.93 0.54
CA ALA A 109 -1.81 -9.97 1.55
C ALA A 109 -2.10 -11.39 2.08
N GLU A 110 -2.10 -12.40 1.20
CA GLU A 110 -2.26 -13.79 1.63
C GLU A 110 -1.10 -14.27 2.50
N ARG A 111 0.14 -13.85 2.19
CA ARG A 111 1.33 -14.17 2.99
C ARG A 111 1.27 -13.51 4.37
N LEU A 112 0.80 -12.26 4.46
CA LEU A 112 0.57 -11.58 5.74
C LEU A 112 -0.40 -12.36 6.64
N SER A 113 -1.43 -12.96 6.03
CA SER A 113 -2.45 -13.73 6.74
C SER A 113 -1.94 -15.11 7.18
N ALA A 114 -1.02 -15.72 6.43
CA ALA A 114 -0.44 -17.03 6.72
C ALA A 114 0.62 -17.04 7.85
N GLY A 115 1.14 -15.86 8.24
CA GLY A 115 2.16 -15.71 9.28
C GLY A 115 1.65 -15.56 10.72
N GLN A 116 0.32 -15.56 10.95
CA GLN A 116 -0.23 -15.51 12.31
C GLN A 116 -0.42 -16.95 12.84
N PRO A 117 0.27 -17.36 13.92
CA PRO A 117 -0.14 -18.55 14.64
C PRO A 117 -1.52 -18.28 15.23
N GLY A 118 -2.46 -19.21 14.98
CA GLY A 118 -3.78 -19.20 15.63
C GLY A 118 -3.69 -19.47 17.12
#